data_AF-A0AA35XSC6-F1
#
_entry.id   AF-A0AA35XSC6-F1
#
_cell.length_a   1.000
_cell.length_b   1.000
_cell.length_c   1.000
_cell.angle_alpha   90.00
_cell.angle_beta   90.00
_cell.angle_gamma   90.00
#
_symmetry.space_group_name_H-M   'P 1'
#
loop_
_entity.id
_entity.type
_entity.pdbx_description
1 polymer ?
#
loop_
_entity_poly.entity_id
_entity_poly.type
_entity_poly.pdbx_seq_one_letter_code
_entity_poly.pdbx_strand_id
1 'polypeptide(L)'
;MIKSDFASINPTLLVETQTKPPVARDLAEAADQFESIFLSQILKQSRQTKLADTPFDSSAGDSYQSMLDDEYASMLSSKVNLGIAEALVRQFGRHVD
;
A
#
# COMPACT_ATOMS: atom_id res chain seq x y z
N MET A 1 42.93 47.87 -22.03
CA MET A 1 43.20 47.10 -20.80
C MET A 1 42.43 47.81 -19.71
N ILE A 2 41.19 47.45 -19.41
CA ILE A 2 40.73 46.28 -18.66
C ILE A 2 39.38 45.82 -19.26
N LYS A 3 39.23 44.52 -19.56
CA LYS A 3 37.95 43.90 -19.91
C LYS A 3 37.27 43.42 -18.64
N SER A 4 35.98 43.70 -18.56
CA SER A 4 35.02 43.25 -17.56
C SER A 4 34.76 41.76 -17.73
N ASP A 5 35.01 40.95 -16.70
CA ASP A 5 34.55 39.55 -16.64
C ASP A 5 33.94 39.28 -15.26
N PHE A 6 32.73 39.80 -15.05
CA PHE A 6 31.82 39.34 -14.00
C PHE A 6 30.91 38.26 -14.61
N ALA A 7 31.44 37.05 -14.81
CA ALA A 7 30.65 35.91 -15.24
C ALA A 7 31.30 34.61 -14.79
N SER A 8 31.26 34.32 -13.48
CA SER A 8 31.63 33.01 -12.93
C SER A 8 30.92 32.77 -11.60
N ILE A 9 29.59 32.77 -11.63
CA ILE A 9 28.80 32.10 -10.60
C ILE A 9 27.78 31.27 -11.39
N ASN A 10 28.10 30.01 -11.65
CA ASN A 10 27.12 29.06 -12.17
C ASN A 10 26.19 28.71 -11.00
N PRO A 11 24.93 29.18 -10.97
CA PRO A 11 24.03 28.95 -9.85
C PRO A 11 23.22 27.67 -10.03
N THR A 12 23.66 26.75 -10.90
CA THR A 12 23.09 25.40 -10.97
C THR A 12 23.63 24.57 -9.81
N LEU A 13 23.27 24.99 -8.59
CA LEU A 13 23.05 24.09 -7.48
C LEU A 13 22.18 22.96 -8.01
N LEU A 14 22.69 21.74 -7.91
CA LEU A 14 21.90 20.53 -8.07
C LEU A 14 20.83 20.57 -6.97
N VAL A 15 19.69 21.16 -7.28
CA VAL A 15 18.47 20.95 -6.52
C VAL A 15 18.12 19.51 -6.81
N GLU A 16 18.54 18.61 -5.92
CA GLU A 16 17.83 17.35 -5.71
C GLU A 16 16.40 17.73 -5.33
N THR A 17 15.59 17.95 -6.35
CA THR A 17 14.16 18.04 -6.19
C THR A 17 13.77 16.72 -5.59
N GLN A 18 13.38 16.73 -4.31
CA GLN A 18 12.52 15.72 -3.75
C GLN A 18 11.26 15.75 -4.61
N THR A 19 11.29 15.03 -5.72
CA THR A 19 10.19 14.93 -6.65
C THR A 19 9.17 14.08 -5.91
N LYS A 20 8.19 14.76 -5.33
CA LYS A 20 6.95 14.11 -4.92
C LYS A 20 6.58 13.17 -6.06
N PRO A 21 6.45 11.87 -5.79
CA PRO A 21 6.14 10.94 -6.85
C PRO A 21 4.89 11.37 -7.62
N PRO A 22 4.78 10.97 -8.90
CA PRO A 22 3.56 11.22 -9.67
C PRO A 22 2.36 10.73 -8.86
N VAL A 23 1.28 11.51 -8.78
CA VAL A 23 0.11 11.17 -7.96
C VAL A 23 -0.48 9.81 -8.35
N ALA A 24 -0.33 9.40 -9.61
CA ALA A 24 -0.65 8.07 -10.10
C ALA A 24 0.13 6.94 -9.38
N ARG A 25 1.40 7.17 -9.01
CA ARG A 25 2.22 6.21 -8.25
C ARG A 25 1.71 6.07 -6.82
N ASP A 26 1.36 7.19 -6.18
CA ASP A 26 0.79 7.18 -4.82
C ASP A 26 -0.58 6.48 -4.78
N LEU A 27 -1.41 6.68 -5.82
CA LEU A 27 -2.69 6.00 -5.95
C LEU A 27 -2.52 4.48 -6.13
N ALA A 28 -1.56 4.05 -6.95
CA ALA A 28 -1.29 2.63 -7.15
C ALA A 28 -0.85 1.95 -5.84
N GLU A 29 0.09 2.56 -5.12
CA GLU A 29 0.57 2.03 -3.84
C GLU A 29 -0.54 1.97 -2.78
N ALA A 30 -1.38 3.00 -2.69
CA ALA A 30 -2.54 2.99 -1.80
C ALA A 30 -3.57 1.91 -2.20
N ALA A 31 -3.79 1.68 -3.50
CA ALA A 31 -4.70 0.67 -4.00
C ALA A 31 -4.22 -0.76 -3.69
N ASP A 32 -2.93 -1.02 -3.80
CA ASP A 32 -2.31 -2.32 -3.44
C ASP A 32 -2.45 -2.60 -1.93
N GLN A 33 -2.19 -1.59 -1.10
CA GLN A 33 -2.37 -1.70 0.35
C GLN A 33 -3.84 -1.94 0.72
N PHE A 34 -4.76 -1.26 0.04
CA PHE A 34 -6.19 -1.48 0.24
C PHE A 34 -6.61 -2.91 -0.10
N GLU A 35 -6.17 -3.46 -1.25
CA GLU A 35 -6.48 -4.85 -1.63
C GLU A 35 -5.99 -5.84 -0.57
N SER A 36 -4.79 -5.62 -0.03
CA SER A 36 -4.22 -6.44 1.05
C SER A 36 -5.09 -6.43 2.32
N ILE A 37 -5.52 -5.25 2.77
CA ILE A 37 -6.40 -5.10 3.95
C ILE A 37 -7.77 -5.75 3.67
N PHE A 38 -8.31 -5.55 2.48
CA PHE A 38 -9.60 -6.11 2.08
C PHE A 38 -9.56 -7.65 2.07
N LEU A 39 -8.49 -8.25 1.55
CA LEU A 39 -8.24 -9.68 1.59
C LEU A 39 -8.19 -10.21 3.04
N SER A 40 -7.42 -9.54 3.91
CA SER A 40 -7.38 -9.88 5.34
C SER A 40 -8.78 -9.86 5.96
N GLN A 41 -9.57 -8.84 5.63
CA GLN A 41 -10.94 -8.71 6.13
C GLN A 41 -11.87 -9.82 5.62
N ILE A 42 -11.80 -10.19 4.33
CA ILE A 42 -12.56 -11.33 3.78
C ILE A 42 -12.20 -12.61 4.52
N LEU A 43 -10.89 -12.88 4.69
CA LEU A 43 -10.40 -14.06 5.38
C LEU A 43 -10.90 -14.10 6.83
N LYS A 44 -10.83 -12.97 7.52
CA LYS A 44 -11.34 -12.83 8.89
C LYS A 44 -12.85 -13.10 8.97
N GLN A 45 -13.65 -12.51 8.07
CA GLN A 45 -15.11 -12.74 8.04
C GLN A 45 -15.47 -14.20 7.75
N SER A 46 -14.72 -14.85 6.84
CA SER A 46 -14.94 -16.27 6.52
C SER A 46 -14.76 -17.18 7.74
N ARG A 47 -13.80 -16.88 8.61
CA ARG A 47 -13.54 -17.62 9.85
C ARG A 47 -14.44 -17.23 11.01
N GLN A 48 -14.83 -15.96 11.10
CA GLN A 48 -15.82 -15.49 12.08
C GLN A 48 -17.19 -16.13 11.89
N THR A 49 -17.48 -16.59 10.67
CA THR A 49 -18.65 -17.44 10.39
C THR A 49 -18.38 -18.85 10.95
N LYS A 50 -18.34 -19.00 12.28
CA LYS A 50 -18.28 -20.30 12.94
C LYS A 50 -19.65 -20.96 12.81
N LEU A 51 -19.70 -22.21 12.31
CA LEU A 51 -20.95 -22.98 12.18
C LEU A 51 -21.50 -23.42 13.55
N ALA A 52 -20.66 -23.45 14.58
CA ALA A 52 -21.03 -23.72 15.97
C ALA A 52 -19.99 -23.11 16.92
N ASP A 53 -20.42 -22.75 18.14
CA ASP A 53 -19.51 -22.35 19.20
C ASP A 53 -18.71 -23.57 19.68
N THR A 54 -17.38 -23.50 19.55
CA THR A 54 -16.49 -24.56 20.01
C THR A 54 -16.27 -24.45 21.52
N PRO A 55 -16.50 -25.52 22.31
CA PRO A 55 -16.28 -25.51 23.77
C PRO A 55 -14.85 -25.21 24.23
N PHE A 56 -13.91 -25.07 23.29
CA PHE A 56 -12.48 -24.87 23.50
C PHE A 56 -11.99 -23.49 23.03
N ASP A 57 -12.89 -22.57 22.68
CA ASP A 57 -12.52 -21.20 22.36
C ASP A 57 -11.93 -20.52 23.62
N SER A 58 -10.70 -20.05 23.50
CA SER A 58 -10.00 -19.31 24.56
C SER A 58 -9.36 -18.06 23.97
N SER A 59 -9.28 -16.99 24.77
CA SER A 59 -8.70 -15.71 24.33
C SER A 59 -7.24 -15.80 23.88
N ALA A 60 -6.48 -16.76 24.44
CA ALA A 60 -5.12 -17.06 24.02
C ALA A 60 -5.08 -17.72 22.63
N GLY A 61 -6.02 -18.64 22.35
CA GLY A 61 -6.18 -19.26 21.04
C GLY A 61 -6.57 -18.24 19.97
N ASP A 62 -7.51 -17.35 20.28
CA ASP A 62 -7.92 -16.27 19.37
C ASP A 62 -6.76 -15.33 19.02
N SER A 63 -5.93 -15.00 20.01
CA SER A 63 -4.77 -14.11 19.80
C SER A 63 -3.72 -14.77 18.90
N TYR A 64 -3.39 -16.05 19.15
CA TYR A 64 -2.48 -16.81 18.29
C TYR A 64 -3.00 -16.93 16.87
N GLN A 65 -4.30 -17.23 16.73
CA GLN A 65 -4.93 -17.35 15.42
C GLN A 65 -4.91 -16.02 14.66
N SER A 66 -5.16 -14.89 15.33
CA SER A 66 -5.07 -13.57 14.71
C SER A 66 -3.67 -13.29 14.18
N MET A 67 -2.61 -13.63 14.93
CA MET A 67 -1.23 -13.44 14.47
C MET A 67 -0.90 -14.31 13.26
N LEU A 68 -1.38 -15.57 13.24
CA LEU A 68 -1.23 -16.44 12.08
C LEU A 68 -1.99 -15.93 10.85
N ASP A 69 -3.19 -15.39 11.08
CA ASP A 69 -4.03 -14.83 10.03
C ASP A 69 -3.38 -13.60 9.38
N ASP A 70 -2.73 -12.75 10.18
CA ASP A 70 -1.99 -11.58 9.70
C ASP A 70 -0.79 -12.00 8.82
N GLU A 71 -0.04 -13.03 9.23
CA GLU A 71 1.06 -13.59 8.43
C GLU A 71 0.53 -14.20 7.12
N TYR A 72 -0.55 -14.97 7.18
CA TYR A 72 -1.16 -15.53 5.97
C TYR A 72 -1.70 -14.45 5.04
N ALA A 73 -2.33 -13.40 5.57
CA ALA A 73 -2.81 -12.29 4.76
C ALA A 73 -1.65 -11.57 4.05
N SER A 74 -0.53 -11.34 4.75
CA SER A 74 0.70 -10.78 4.19
C SER A 74 1.29 -11.68 3.09
N MET A 75 1.37 -12.98 3.34
CA MET A 75 1.85 -13.95 2.34
C MET A 75 0.92 -14.04 1.12
N LEU A 76 -0.39 -13.99 1.32
CA LEU A 76 -1.37 -14.13 0.25
C LEU A 76 -1.52 -12.85 -0.58
N SER A 77 -1.44 -11.66 0.02
CA SER A 77 -1.53 -10.40 -0.74
C SER A 77 -0.42 -10.26 -1.78
N SER A 78 0.77 -10.81 -1.50
CA SER A 78 1.87 -10.85 -2.47
C SER A 78 1.70 -11.87 -3.60
N LYS A 79 0.79 -12.84 -3.46
CA LYS A 79 0.63 -13.97 -4.41
C LYS A 79 -0.70 -13.96 -5.16
N VAL A 80 -1.73 -13.36 -4.58
CA VAL A 80 -3.09 -13.34 -5.09
C VAL A 80 -3.43 -11.91 -5.44
N ASN A 81 -3.46 -11.63 -6.73
CA ASN A 81 -3.97 -10.39 -7.27
C ASN A 81 -5.45 -10.60 -7.61
N LEU A 82 -6.36 -9.86 -6.95
CA LEU A 82 -7.81 -9.97 -7.19
C LEU A 82 -8.31 -9.01 -8.27
N GLY A 83 -7.45 -8.11 -8.77
CA GLY A 83 -7.83 -7.09 -9.75
C GLY A 83 -8.48 -5.85 -9.13
N ILE A 84 -8.57 -5.76 -7.79
CA ILE A 84 -9.24 -4.67 -7.07
C ILE A 84 -8.36 -3.44 -7.10
N ALA A 85 -7.06 -3.59 -6.85
CA ALA A 85 -6.12 -2.47 -6.91
C ALA A 85 -6.14 -1.79 -8.28
N GLU A 86 -6.11 -2.58 -9.37
CA GLU A 86 -6.19 -2.05 -10.73
C GLU A 86 -7.55 -1.46 -11.04
N ALA A 87 -8.65 -2.00 -10.50
CA ALA A 87 -9.97 -1.40 -10.64
C ALA A 87 -10.04 -0.03 -9.97
N LEU A 88 -9.45 0.12 -8.78
CA LEU A 88 -9.35 1.39 -8.08
C LEU A 88 -8.51 2.39 -8.87
N VAL A 89 -7.34 1.98 -9.38
CA VAL A 89 -6.50 2.84 -10.22
C VAL A 89 -7.22 3.24 -11.51
N ARG A 90 -7.94 2.35 -12.18
CA ARG A 90 -8.74 2.69 -13.38
C ARG A 90 -9.88 3.66 -13.08
N GLN A 91 -10.51 3.53 -11.91
CA GLN A 91 -11.64 4.36 -11.51
C GLN A 91 -11.18 5.75 -11.04
N PHE A 92 -10.21 5.79 -10.14
CA PHE A 92 -9.73 7.02 -9.51
C PHE A 92 -8.61 7.70 -10.29
N GLY A 93 -7.84 6.98 -11.10
CA GLY A 93 -6.78 7.57 -11.92
C GLY A 93 -7.29 8.65 -12.88
N ARG A 94 -8.52 8.50 -13.40
CA ARG A 94 -9.21 9.52 -14.20
C ARG A 94 -9.56 10.81 -13.44
N HIS A 95 -9.47 10.79 -12.11
CA HIS A 95 -9.81 11.90 -11.22
C HIS A 95 -8.57 12.46 -10.50
N VAL A 96 -7.39 11.88 -10.75
CA VAL A 96 -6.14 12.12 -10.00
C VAL A 96 -5.06 12.80 -10.88
N ASP A 97 -5.43 13.22 -12.09
CA ASP A 97 -4.62 14.08 -12.97
C ASP A 97 -4.40 15.49 -12.39
#